data_AF-A0A2D6MCP6-F1
#
_entry.id   AF-A0A2D6MCP6-F1
#
_cell.length_a   1.000
_cell.length_b   1.000
_cell.length_c   1.000
_cell.angle_alpha   90.00
_cell.angle_beta   90.00
_cell.angle_gamma   90.00
#
_symmetry.space_group_name_H-M   'P 1'
#
loop_
_entity.id
_entity.type
_entity.pdbx_description
1 polymer ?
#
loop_
_entity_poly.entity_id
_entity_poly.type
_entity_poly.pdbx_seq_one_letter_code
_entity_poly.pdbx_strand_id
1 'polypeptide(L)' 'MPFNPSAFRELRDEVGVNQIGFAELLDISQSLVSFFERGEKRPSLETLDRIYTLARSRGYDNLIFYVPPEIKR' A
#
# COMPACT_ATOMS: atom_id res chain seq x y z
N MET A 1 -3.49 4.68 11.61
CA MET A 1 -4.08 3.74 10.62
C MET A 1 -3.05 2.67 10.29
N PRO A 2 -3.43 1.38 10.27
CA PRO A 2 -2.48 0.32 9.94
C PRO A 2 -2.20 0.29 8.43
N PHE A 3 -0.92 0.31 8.06
CA PHE A 3 -0.42 0.12 6.69
C PHE A 3 0.40 -1.18 6.69
N ASN A 4 0.18 -2.06 5.72
CA ASN A 4 0.87 -3.34 5.62
C ASN A 4 1.88 -3.32 4.44
N PRO A 5 3.20 -3.34 4.72
CA PRO A 5 4.24 -3.38 3.70
C PRO A 5 4.14 -4.54 2.71
N SER A 6 3.79 -5.74 3.20
CA SER A 6 3.67 -6.94 2.36
C SER A 6 2.49 -6.81 1.40
N ALA A 7 1.34 -6.36 1.90
CA ALA A 7 0.17 -6.15 1.07
C ALA A 7 0.44 -5.04 0.02
N PHE A 8 1.13 -3.97 0.40
CA PHE A 8 1.54 -2.93 -0.55
C PHE A 8 2.44 -3.46 -1.69
N ARG A 9 3.37 -4.38 -1.38
CA ARG A 9 4.15 -5.08 -2.40
C ARG A 9 3.26 -5.98 -3.28
N GLU A 10 2.34 -6.74 -2.70
CA GLU A 10 1.41 -7.60 -3.45
C GLU A 10 0.55 -6.79 -4.42
N LEU A 11 0.06 -5.61 -4.01
CA LEU A 11 -0.65 -4.69 -4.91
C LEU A 11 0.23 -4.29 -6.11
N ARG A 12 1.51 -3.99 -5.88
CA ARG A 12 2.41 -3.64 -6.98
C ARG A 12 2.62 -4.82 -7.94
N ASP A 13 2.84 -6.00 -7.38
CA ASP A 13 3.08 -7.21 -8.17
C ASP A 13 1.84 -7.58 -9.00
N GLU A 14 0.64 -7.42 -8.45
CA GLU A 14 -0.63 -7.55 -9.19
C GLU A 14 -0.76 -6.52 -10.33
N VAL A 15 -0.34 -5.28 -10.07
CA VAL A 15 -0.34 -4.24 -11.11
C VAL A 15 0.62 -4.57 -12.25
N GLY A 16 1.60 -5.46 -12.02
CA GLY A 16 2.53 -5.95 -13.04
C GLY A 16 3.64 -4.94 -13.37
N VAL A 17 3.98 -4.06 -12.43
CA VAL A 17 4.99 -3.00 -12.63
C VAL A 17 6.14 -3.12 -11.62
N ASN A 18 7.30 -2.57 -12.00
CA ASN A 18 8.42 -2.41 -11.09
C ASN A 18 8.18 -1.23 -10.12
N GLN A 19 9.09 -1.01 -9.17
CA GLN A 19 8.95 0.06 -8.18
C GLN A 19 8.90 1.48 -8.79
N ILE A 20 9.50 1.69 -9.97
CA ILE A 20 9.45 2.98 -10.69
C ILE A 20 8.06 3.19 -11.26
N GLY A 21 7.52 2.22 -12.02
CA GLY A 21 6.18 2.33 -12.59
C GLY A 21 5.09 2.42 -11.53
N PHE A 22 5.28 1.76 -10.38
CA PHE A 22 4.34 1.88 -9.26
C PHE A 22 4.39 3.27 -8.61
N ALA A 23 5.59 3.82 -8.48
CA ALA A 23 5.79 5.19 -8.02
C ALA A 23 5.12 6.21 -8.95
N GLU A 24 5.18 6.01 -10.27
CA GLU A 24 4.48 6.85 -11.25
C GLU A 24 2.95 6.78 -11.08
N LEU A 25 2.38 5.59 -10.93
CA LEU A 25 0.94 5.41 -10.69
C LEU A 25 0.47 6.11 -9.40
N LEU A 26 1.31 6.05 -8.37
CA LEU A 26 1.06 6.65 -7.07
C LEU A 26 1.63 8.07 -6.93
N ASP A 27 2.17 8.67 -8.01
CA ASP A 27 2.91 9.94 -8.06
C ASP A 27 3.64 10.26 -6.73
N ILE A 28 4.53 9.33 -6.42
CA ILE A 28 5.53 9.40 -5.34
C ILE A 28 6.88 9.04 -5.92
N SER A 29 7.95 9.18 -5.14
CA SER A 29 9.27 8.71 -5.58
C SER A 29 9.41 7.19 -5.46
N GLN A 30 10.22 6.59 -6.33
CA GLN A 30 10.61 5.17 -6.22
C GLN A 30 11.21 4.84 -4.85
N SER A 31 11.98 5.76 -4.26
CA SER A 31 12.54 5.59 -2.91
C SER A 31 11.45 5.40 -1.86
N LEU A 32 10.32 6.13 -1.95
CA LEU A 32 9.20 5.96 -1.03
C LEU A 32 8.54 4.60 -1.18
N VAL A 33 8.34 4.10 -2.41
CA VAL A 33 7.86 2.73 -2.65
C VAL A 33 8.79 1.73 -1.95
N SER A 34 10.10 1.88 -2.12
CA SER A 34 11.12 1.05 -1.49
C SER A 34 11.03 1.07 0.04
N PHE A 35 10.92 2.25 0.65
CA PHE A 35 10.76 2.41 2.10
C PHE A 35 9.46 1.79 2.63
N PHE A 36 8.37 1.93 1.88
CA PHE A 36 7.06 1.39 2.25
C PHE A 36 7.04 -0.13 2.19
N GLU A 37 7.60 -0.74 1.15
CA GLU A 37 7.69 -2.22 1.05
C GLU A 37 8.55 -2.85 2.15
N ARG A 38 9.54 -2.11 2.67
CA ARG A 38 10.36 -2.54 3.82
C ARG A 38 9.77 -2.18 5.18
N GLY A 39 8.68 -1.40 5.22
CA GLY A 39 8.07 -0.91 6.45
C GLY A 39 8.89 0.14 7.21
N GLU A 40 9.90 0.73 6.56
CA GLU A 40 10.79 1.74 7.15
C GLU A 40 10.12 3.12 7.27
N LYS A 41 9.12 3.39 6.43
CA LYS A 41 8.31 4.61 6.49
C LYS A 41 6.82 4.28 6.38
N ARG A 42 6.01 5.20 6.89
CA ARG A 42 4.56 5.19 6.68
C ARG A 42 4.18 6.19 5.59
N PRO A 43 3.19 5.87 4.73
CA PRO A 43 2.68 6.84 3.77
C PRO A 43 1.92 7.97 4.46
N SER A 44 1.86 9.13 3.82
CA SER A 44 0.98 10.22 4.26
C SER A 44 -0.49 9.84 4.06
N LEU A 45 -1.42 10.63 4.61
CA LEU A 45 -2.85 10.42 4.37
C LEU A 45 -3.19 10.52 2.88
N GLU A 46 -2.60 11.48 2.16
CA GLU A 46 -2.76 11.63 0.72
C GLU A 46 -2.26 10.40 -0.04
N THR A 47 -1.06 9.90 0.28
CA THR A 47 -0.54 8.70 -0.37
C THR A 47 -1.40 7.46 -0.03
N LEU A 48 -1.90 7.36 1.21
CA LEU A 48 -2.82 6.27 1.59
C LEU A 48 -4.11 6.29 0.77
N ASP A 49 -4.70 7.46 0.53
CA ASP A 49 -5.92 7.60 -0.29
C ASP A 49 -5.69 7.12 -1.73
N ARG A 50 -4.54 7.45 -2.29
CA ARG A 50 -4.14 7.00 -3.64
C ARG A 50 -3.92 5.48 -3.69
N ILE A 51 -3.26 4.93 -2.67
CA ILE A 51 -3.07 3.47 -2.54
C ILE A 51 -4.42 2.77 -2.44
N TYR A 52 -5.34 3.31 -1.63
CA TYR A 52 -6.67 2.75 -1.43
C TYR A 52 -7.52 2.81 -2.70
N THR A 53 -7.45 3.93 -3.43
CA THR A 53 -8.13 4.08 -4.72
C THR A 53 -7.63 3.05 -5.74
N LEU A 54 -6.31 2.89 -5.83
CA LEU A 54 -5.70 1.91 -6.73
C LEU A 54 -6.07 0.47 -6.33
N ALA A 55 -5.94 0.14 -5.04
CA ALA A 55 -6.34 -1.14 -4.45
C ALA A 55 -7.76 -1.56 -4.84
N ARG A 56 -8.72 -0.66 -4.60
CA ARG A 56 -10.14 -0.88 -4.88
C ARG A 56 -10.43 -1.08 -6.37
N SER A 57 -9.73 -0.35 -7.24
CA SER A 57 -9.86 -0.52 -8.70
C SER A 57 -9.43 -1.91 -9.20
N ARG A 58 -8.64 -2.65 -8.41
CA ARG A 58 -8.15 -3.99 -8.72
C ARG A 58 -8.88 -5.10 -7.95
N GLY A 59 -9.89 -4.78 -7.16
CA GLY A 59 -10.57 -5.76 -6.29
C GLY A 59 -9.74 -6.19 -5.06
N TYR A 60 -8.72 -5.42 -4.69
CA TYR A 60 -7.91 -5.64 -3.48
C TYR A 60 -8.47 -4.85 -2.29
N ASP A 61 -9.72 -5.13 -1.93
CA ASP A 61 -10.39 -4.42 -0.83
C ASP A 61 -9.75 -4.70 0.55
N ASN A 62 -8.91 -5.74 0.65
CA ASN A 62 -8.27 -6.22 1.88
C ASN A 62 -6.89 -5.61 2.21
N LEU A 63 -6.43 -4.59 1.48
CA LEU A 63 -5.12 -3.96 1.74
C LEU A 63 -5.00 -3.25 3.10
N ILE A 64 -6.13 -3.03 3.79
CA ILE A 64 -6.18 -2.38 5.09
C ILE A 64 -7.06 -3.17 6.07
N PHE A 65 -6.57 -4.32 6.53
CA PHE A 65 -6.96 -4.85 7.85
C PHE A 65 -5.71 -5.40 8.57
N TYR A 66 -5.08 -4.56 9.40
CA TYR A 66 -4.77 -5.05 10.74
C TYR A 66 -5.97 -4.68 11.61
N VAL A 67 -6.87 -5.65 11.78
CA VAL A 67 -7.76 -5.66 12.95
C VAL A 67 -6.88 -6.16 14.09
N PRO A 68 -6.60 -5.38 15.15
CA PRO A 68 -5.92 -5.93 16.32
C PRO A 68 -6.67 -7.18 16.78
N PRO A 69 -5.96 -8.29 17.07
CA PRO A 69 -6.61 -9.43 17.68
C PRO A 69 -7.24 -8.91 18.97
N GLU A 70 -8.53 -9.20 19.14
CA GLU A 70 -9.34 -8.92 20.34
C GLU A 70 -10.06 -7.55 20.39
N ILE A 71 -11.24 -7.50 19.75
CA ILE A 71 -12.43 -7.04 20.50
C ILE A 71 -13.17 -8.32 20.89
N LYS A 72 -12.80 -8.87 22.06
CA LYS A 72 -13.69 -9.79 22.77
C LYS A 72 -14.93 -8.98 23.14
N ARG A 73 -16.07 -9.30 22.52
CA ARG A 73 -17.38 -8.96 23.08
C ARG A 73 -17.61 -9.75 24.35
#